data_AF-A0A6P1ACU5-F1
#
_entry.id   AF-A0A6P1ACU5-F1
#
_cell.length_a   1.000
_cell.length_b   1.000
_cell.length_c   1.000
_cell.angle_alpha   90.00
_cell.angle_beta   90.00
_cell.angle_gamma   90.00
#
_symmetry.space_group_name_H-M   'P 1'
#
loop_
_entity.id
_entity.type
_entity.pdbx_description
1 polymer ?
#
loop_
_entity_poly.entity_id
_entity_poly.type
_entity_poly.pdbx_seq_one_letter_code
_entity_poly.pdbx_strand_id
1 'polypeptide(L)'
;MTFIDETQAQQVRQRVLTARSDREKFLVEMKQRQQKGWEVAQQCARILFQEFRVKRVVLFGSLLDYQKMTENCEGSRSSYSYWK
;
A
#
# COMPACT_ATOMS: atom_id res chain seq x y z
N MET A 1 -12.98 26.28 18.87
CA MET A 1 -12.44 25.12 19.63
C MET A 1 -13.51 24.05 19.61
N THR A 2 -13.36 22.99 18.81
CA THR A 2 -14.32 21.87 18.79
C THR A 2 -14.07 21.01 20.03
N PHE A 3 -14.95 21.11 21.02
CA PHE A 3 -14.94 20.22 22.18
C PHE A 3 -15.38 18.84 21.69
N ILE A 4 -14.46 17.88 21.68
CA ILE A 4 -14.78 16.49 21.39
C ILE A 4 -15.51 15.94 22.62
N ASP A 5 -16.74 15.49 22.42
CA ASP A 5 -17.54 14.83 23.44
C ASP A 5 -16.81 13.58 23.99
N GLU A 6 -16.88 13.34 25.30
CA GLU A 6 -16.15 12.26 25.96
C GLU A 6 -16.50 10.88 25.37
N THR A 7 -17.75 10.72 24.97
CA THR A 7 -18.28 9.54 24.27
C THR A 7 -17.59 9.36 22.91
N GLN A 8 -17.40 10.44 22.14
CA GLN A 8 -16.68 10.40 20.86
C GLN A 8 -15.20 10.08 21.06
N ALA A 9 -14.57 10.63 22.11
CA ALA A 9 -13.19 10.35 22.45
C ALA A 9 -12.97 8.87 22.85
N GLN A 10 -13.93 8.25 23.53
CA GLN A 10 -13.90 6.81 23.83
C GLN A 10 -14.10 5.96 22.58
N GLN A 11 -15.04 6.32 21.71
CA GLN A 11 -15.25 5.62 20.43
C GLN A 11 -14.02 5.66 19.53
N VAL A 12 -13.36 6.81 19.42
CA VAL A 12 -12.10 6.93 18.64
C VAL A 12 -11.00 6.07 19.26
N ARG A 13 -10.85 6.08 20.58
CA ARG A 13 -9.86 5.22 21.27
C ARG A 13 -10.11 3.74 21.01
N GLN A 14 -11.35 3.29 21.10
CA GLN A 14 -11.70 1.90 20.86
C GLN A 14 -11.39 1.49 19.42
N ARG A 15 -11.74 2.33 18.43
CA ARG A 15 -11.40 2.09 17.02
C ARG A 15 -9.90 2.01 16.79
N VAL A 16 -9.11 2.89 17.42
CA VAL A 16 -7.65 2.87 17.31
C VAL A 16 -7.04 1.61 17.94
N LEU A 17 -7.56 1.17 19.09
CA LEU A 17 -7.10 -0.05 19.74
C LEU A 17 -7.38 -1.29 18.88
N THR A 18 -8.59 -1.40 18.32
CA THR A 18 -8.95 -2.49 17.40
C THR A 18 -8.09 -2.45 16.13
N ALA A 19 -7.90 -1.27 15.52
CA ALA A 19 -7.04 -1.14 14.34
C ALA A 19 -5.57 -1.51 14.64
N ARG A 20 -5.10 -1.34 15.88
CA ARG A 20 -3.77 -1.75 16.30
C ARG A 20 -3.67 -3.26 16.54
N SER A 21 -4.70 -3.90 17.10
CA SER A 21 -4.69 -5.35 17.32
C SER A 21 -4.65 -6.14 16.02
N ASP A 22 -5.27 -5.62 14.96
CA ASP A 22 -5.30 -6.30 13.65
C ASP A 22 -4.12 -5.93 12.74
N ARG A 23 -3.23 -5.02 13.19
CA ARG A 23 -2.12 -4.51 12.39
C ARG A 23 -1.14 -5.59 11.96
N GLU A 24 -0.84 -6.55 12.83
CA GLU A 24 0.12 -7.62 12.49
C GLU A 24 -0.41 -8.53 11.39
N LYS A 25 -1.68 -8.95 11.50
CA LYS A 25 -2.36 -9.74 10.46
C LYS A 25 -2.42 -8.97 9.14
N PHE A 26 -2.80 -7.69 9.22
CA PHE A 26 -2.83 -6.79 8.08
C PHE A 26 -1.47 -6.71 7.37
N LEU A 27 -0.37 -6.55 8.10
CA LEU A 27 0.98 -6.47 7.52
C LEU A 27 1.40 -7.77 6.83
N VAL A 28 1.03 -8.93 7.40
CA VAL A 28 1.29 -10.23 6.77
C VAL A 28 0.54 -10.34 5.43
N GLU A 29 -0.73 -9.96 5.40
CA GLU A 29 -1.53 -9.96 4.17
C GLU A 29 -1.00 -8.99 3.12
N MET A 30 -0.64 -7.76 3.53
CA MET A 30 -0.07 -6.76 2.62
C MET A 30 1.27 -7.21 2.05
N LYS A 31 2.10 -7.90 2.83
CA LYS A 31 3.36 -8.47 2.35
C LYS A 31 3.12 -9.52 1.27
N GLN A 32 2.13 -10.39 1.45
CA GLN A 32 1.76 -11.39 0.43
C GLN A 32 1.20 -10.73 -0.84
N ARG A 33 0.38 -9.69 -0.71
CA ARG A 33 -0.13 -8.92 -1.85
C ARG A 33 0.99 -8.20 -2.59
N GLN A 34 1.95 -7.62 -1.86
CA GLN A 34 3.13 -7.01 -2.45
C GLN A 34 3.88 -8.04 -3.30
N GLN A 35 4.16 -9.23 -2.76
CA GLN A 35 4.85 -10.29 -3.51
C GLN A 35 4.13 -10.64 -4.83
N LYS A 36 2.81 -10.82 -4.80
CA LYS A 36 2.00 -11.07 -6.00
C LYS A 36 2.06 -9.88 -6.99
N GLY A 37 1.98 -8.65 -6.49
CA GLY A 37 2.09 -7.45 -7.32
C GLY A 37 3.44 -7.34 -8.03
N TRP A 38 4.52 -7.75 -7.37
CA TRP A 38 5.85 -7.80 -7.95
C TRP A 38 5.96 -8.83 -9.08
N GLU A 39 5.38 -10.01 -8.90
CA GLU A 39 5.35 -11.06 -9.93
C GLU A 39 4.60 -10.58 -11.18
N VAL A 40 3.43 -9.97 -10.99
CA VAL A 40 2.64 -9.40 -12.10
C VAL A 40 3.42 -8.28 -12.80
N ALA A 41 4.03 -7.37 -12.03
CA ALA A 41 4.82 -6.28 -12.61
C ALA A 41 6.00 -6.80 -13.46
N GLN A 42 6.66 -7.88 -13.02
CA GLN A 42 7.74 -8.51 -13.76
C GLN A 42 7.23 -9.13 -15.08
N GLN A 43 6.07 -9.78 -15.04
CA GLN A 43 5.42 -10.31 -16.25
C GLN A 43 5.06 -9.19 -17.23
N CYS A 44 4.45 -8.11 -16.75
CA CYS A 44 4.15 -6.94 -17.56
C CYS A 44 5.42 -6.33 -18.16
N ALA A 45 6.49 -6.18 -17.38
CA ALA A 45 7.75 -5.65 -17.86
C ALA A 45 8.36 -6.52 -18.97
N ARG A 46 8.24 -7.85 -18.85
CA ARG A 46 8.68 -8.79 -19.89
C ARG A 46 7.89 -8.62 -21.18
N ILE A 47 6.56 -8.52 -21.11
CA ILE A 47 5.70 -8.28 -22.28
C ILE A 47 6.08 -6.95 -22.95
N LEU A 48 6.20 -5.89 -22.16
CA LEU A 48 6.59 -4.57 -22.66
C LEU A 48 7.95 -4.58 -23.36
N PHE A 49 8.93 -5.32 -22.83
CA PHE A 49 10.21 -5.49 -23.49
C PHE A 49 10.11 -6.29 -24.79
N GLN A 50 9.33 -7.37 -24.81
CA GLN A 50 9.19 -8.22 -25.99
C GLN A 50 8.48 -7.50 -27.15
N GLU A 51 7.39 -6.81 -26.86
CA GLU A 51 6.54 -6.18 -27.87
C GLU A 51 7.03 -4.79 -28.28
N PHE A 52 7.52 -3.99 -27.33
CA PHE A 52 7.82 -2.58 -27.55
C PHE A 52 9.28 -2.22 -27.30
N ARG A 53 10.14 -3.19 -26.93
CA ARG A 53 11.58 -2.99 -26.65
C ARG A 53 11.84 -1.90 -25.60
N VAL A 54 10.94 -1.77 -24.62
CA VAL A 54 11.07 -0.78 -23.52
C VAL A 54 12.36 -1.03 -22.73
N LYS A 55 13.15 0.02 -22.48
CA LYS A 55 14.46 -0.10 -21.81
C LYS A 55 14.38 -0.10 -20.28
N ARG A 56 13.30 0.42 -19.70
CA ARG A 56 13.12 0.55 -18.25
C ARG A 56 11.64 0.56 -17.89
N VAL A 57 11.28 -0.23 -16.90
CA VAL A 57 9.96 -0.22 -16.25
C VAL A 57 10.19 0.12 -14.78
N VAL A 58 9.43 1.06 -14.25
CA VAL A 58 9.57 1.54 -12.86
C VAL A 58 8.25 1.30 -12.12
N LEU A 59 8.34 0.61 -11.00
CA LEU A 59 7.23 0.43 -10.06
C LEU A 59 7.12 1.66 -9.15
N PHE A 60 5.90 2.13 -8.90
CA PHE A 60 5.64 3.29 -8.05
C PHE A 60 4.39 3.08 -7.17
N GLY A 61 4.21 3.96 -6.18
CA GLY A 61 3.05 3.96 -5.29
C GLY A 61 3.18 3.06 -4.06
N SER A 62 2.05 2.73 -3.45
CA SER A 62 1.98 1.99 -2.18
C SER A 62 2.51 0.55 -2.27
N LEU A 63 2.62 -0.01 -3.47
CA LEU A 63 3.24 -1.33 -3.72
C LEU A 63 4.74 -1.39 -3.38
N LEU A 64 5.40 -0.24 -3.20
CA LEU A 64 6.81 -0.19 -2.78
C LEU A 64 7.00 -0.47 -1.29
N ASP A 65 5.97 -0.22 -0.47
CA ASP A 65 6.03 -0.34 0.99
C ASP A 65 4.73 -0.94 1.52
N TYR A 66 4.78 -2.24 1.84
CA TYR A 66 3.63 -2.98 2.35
C TYR A 66 3.05 -2.40 3.65
N GLN A 67 3.81 -1.59 4.40
CA GLN A 67 3.34 -0.93 5.61
C GLN A 67 2.45 0.29 5.31
N LYS A 68 2.51 0.80 4.08
CA LYS A 68 1.70 1.92 3.58
C LYS A 68 0.60 1.47 2.62
N MET A 69 0.51 0.18 2.33
CA MET A 69 -0.61 -0.37 1.57
C MET A 69 -1.89 -0.29 2.43
N THR A 70 -3.02 -0.05 1.79
CA THR A 70 -4.36 -0.17 2.39
C THR A 70 -5.12 -1.26 1.65
N GLU A 71 -6.11 -1.88 2.31
CA GLU A 71 -6.88 -3.00 1.75
C GLU A 71 -7.46 -2.72 0.35
N ASN A 72 -7.85 -1.46 0.07
CA ASN A 72 -8.44 -1.00 -1.18
C ASN A 72 -7.45 -0.28 -2.12
N CYS A 73 -6.13 -0.50 -1.98
CA CYS A 73 -5.15 0.11 -2.90
C CYS A 73 -5.21 -0.53 -4.29
N GLU A 74 -6.11 -0.05 -5.14
CA GLU A 74 -5.77 0.14 -6.56
C GLU A 74 -4.74 1.27 -6.63
N GLY A 75 -3.61 1.03 -7.29
CA GLY A 75 -2.42 1.88 -7.21
C GLY A 75 -2.69 3.35 -7.51
N SER A 76 -2.90 4.15 -6.47
CA SER A 76 -3.01 5.61 -6.59
C SER A 76 -2.84 6.30 -5.23
N ARG A 77 -1.59 6.35 -4.78
CA ARG A 77 -1.13 7.52 -4.01
C ARG A 77 0.26 7.87 -4.50
N SER A 78 0.28 8.86 -5.39
CA SER A 78 1.48 9.45 -5.95
C SER A 78 2.37 9.96 -4.82
N SER A 79 3.53 9.34 -4.69
CA SER A 79 4.68 9.91 -4.00
C SER A 79 5.86 9.60 -4.89
N TYR A 80 6.23 10.59 -5.70
CA TYR A 80 7.41 10.55 -6.55
C TYR A 80 8.65 10.50 -5.65
N SER A 81 9.28 9.33 -5.54
CA SER A 81 10.67 9.25 -5.10
C SER A 81 11.54 9.10 -6.34
N TYR A 82 12.18 10.19 -6.73
CA TYR A 82 13.30 10.18 -7.65
C TYR A 82 14.49 9.53 -6.93
N TRP A 83 14.94 8.37 -7.42
CA TRP A 83 16.23 7.83 -7.04
C TRP A 83 17.32 8.59 -7.82
N LYS A 84 18.25 9.21 -7.08
CA LYS A 84 19.58 9.60 -7.58
C LYS A 84 20.48 8.38 -7.65
#